data_AF-A0A7W1UQY9-F1
#
_entry.id   AF-A0A7W1UQY9-F1
#
_cell.length_a   1.000
_cell.length_b   1.000
_cell.length_c   1.000
_cell.angle_alpha   90.00
_cell.angle_beta   90.00
_cell.angle_gamma   90.00
#
_symmetry.space_group_name_H-M   'P 1'
#
loop_
_entity.id
_entity.type
_entity.pdbx_description
1 polymer ?
#
loop_
_entity_poly.entity_id
_entity_poly.type
_entity_poly.pdbx_seq_one_letter_code
_entity_poly.pdbx_strand_id
1 'polypeptide(L)' 'MSKSLEKIDWLYKENFKHLPKMERIDYCKTLIDVAQVSLSKNTRLIDSEWEEDLYQIIFAAQIEIAKIHDEND' A
#
# COMPACT_ATOMS: atom_id res chain seq x y z
N MET A 1 -8.13 -2.48 14.85
CA MET A 1 -7.99 -2.04 13.45
C MET A 1 -8.23 -0.55 13.35
N SER A 2 -7.21 0.22 12.96
CA SER A 2 -7.33 1.67 12.78
C SER A 2 -8.17 1.94 11.52
N LYS A 3 -9.23 2.74 11.66
CA LYS A 3 -10.19 3.12 10.60
C LYS A 3 -9.54 3.59 9.28
N SER A 4 -8.29 4.04 9.33
CA SER A 4 -7.51 4.47 8.17
C SER A 4 -7.12 3.31 7.24
N LEU A 5 -6.77 2.14 7.80
CA LEU A 5 -6.40 0.96 7.01
C LEU A 5 -7.61 0.27 6.39
N GLU A 6 -8.73 0.18 7.11
CA GLU A 6 -9.98 -0.34 6.55
C GLU A 6 -10.52 0.53 5.42
N LYS A 7 -10.34 1.86 5.51
CA LYS A 7 -10.73 2.78 4.42
C LYS A 7 -9.86 2.58 3.18
N ILE A 8 -8.57 2.30 3.37
CA ILE A 8 -7.63 1.96 2.29
C ILE A 8 -7.99 0.60 1.67
N ASP A 9 -8.29 -0.42 2.49
CA ASP A 9 -8.70 -1.76 2.03
C ASP A 9 -10.04 -1.75 1.30
N TRP A 10 -11.02 -0.95 1.75
CA TRP A 10 -12.30 -0.78 1.06
C TRP A 10 -12.14 -0.06 -0.29
N LEU A 11 -11.37 1.03 -0.33
CA LEU A 11 -11.03 1.72 -1.59
C LEU A 11 -10.28 0.80 -2.58
N TYR A 12 -9.42 -0.08 -2.04
CA TYR A 12 -8.68 -1.09 -2.79
C TYR A 12 -9.61 -2.13 -3.42
N LYS A 13 -10.60 -2.64 -2.68
CA LYS A 13 -11.48 -3.73 -3.16
C LYS A 13 -12.52 -3.29 -4.18
N GLU A 14 -13.13 -2.11 -4.03
CA GLU A 14 -14.23 -1.71 -4.92
C GLU A 14 -13.79 -0.88 -6.14
N ASN A 15 -12.70 -0.11 -6.07
CA ASN A 15 -12.38 0.85 -7.14
C ASN A 15 -11.04 0.62 -7.84
N PHE A 16 -10.09 -0.11 -7.24
CA PHE A 16 -8.73 -0.21 -7.76
C PHE A 16 -8.65 -0.87 -9.15
N LYS A 17 -9.47 -1.90 -9.44
CA LYS A 17 -9.47 -2.58 -10.73
C LYS A 17 -10.02 -1.72 -11.88
N HIS A 18 -10.77 -0.67 -11.56
CA HIS A 18 -11.37 0.23 -12.54
C HIS A 18 -10.51 1.47 -12.81
N LEU A 19 -9.47 1.69 -12.00
CA LEU A 19 -8.53 2.78 -12.22
C LEU A 19 -7.64 2.49 -13.44
N PRO A 20 -7.31 3.52 -14.25
CA PRO A 20 -6.27 3.43 -15.26
C PRO A 20 -4.95 2.91 -14.67
N LYS A 21 -4.16 2.18 -15.48
CA LYS A 21 -2.88 1.57 -15.04
C LYS A 21 -1.95 2.57 -14.34
N MET A 22 -1.81 3.79 -14.87
CA MET A 22 -0.98 4.85 -14.27
C MET A 22 -1.49 5.28 -12.89
N GLU A 23 -2.81 5.41 -12.71
CA GLU A 23 -3.40 5.77 -11.43
C GLU A 23 -3.26 4.65 -10.39
N ARG A 24 -3.31 3.39 -10.82
CA ARG A 24 -3.03 2.23 -9.96
C ARG A 24 -1.59 2.24 -9.46
N ILE A 25 -0.62 2.54 -10.33
CA ILE A 25 0.79 2.66 -9.96
C ILE A 25 1.02 3.81 -8.97
N ASP A 26 0.44 4.98 -9.23
CA ASP A 26 0.60 6.15 -8.35
C ASP A 26 -0.05 5.93 -6.98
N TYR A 27 -1.18 5.22 -6.94
CA TYR A 27 -1.79 4.79 -5.69
C TYR A 27 -0.88 3.83 -4.90
N CYS A 28 -0.32 2.81 -5.55
CA CYS A 28 0.63 1.89 -4.92
C CYS A 28 1.87 2.61 -4.39
N LYS A 29 2.43 3.56 -5.16
CA LYS A 29 3.55 4.40 -4.69
C LYS A 29 3.18 5.23 -3.46
N THR A 30 1.99 5.83 -3.45
CA THR A 30 1.48 6.60 -2.30
C THR A 30 1.37 5.71 -1.05
N LEU A 31 0.90 4.47 -1.19
CA LEU A 31 0.83 3.52 -0.07
C LEU A 31 2.22 3.17 0.48
N ILE A 32 3.18 2.93 -0.42
CA ILE A 32 4.57 2.66 -0.04
C ILE A 32 5.14 3.85 0.73
N ASP A 33 4.98 5.07 0.22
CA ASP A 33 5.48 6.30 0.87
C ASP A 33 4.87 6.49 2.26
N VAL A 34 3.54 6.34 2.39
CA VAL A 34 2.85 6.46 3.69
C VAL A 34 3.33 5.39 4.68
N ALA A 35 3.53 4.15 4.22
CA ALA A 35 4.00 3.07 5.08
C ALA A 35 5.46 3.31 5.53
N GLN A 36 6.35 3.71 4.62
CA GLN A 36 7.75 4.04 4.93
C GLN A 36 7.88 5.25 5.84
N VAL A 37 7.06 6.29 5.65
CA VAL A 37 7.00 7.45 6.55
C VAL A 37 6.50 7.02 7.94
N SER A 38 5.54 6.10 8.01
CA SER A 38 5.02 5.58 9.28
C SER A 38 6.07 4.77 10.05
N LEU A 39 6.81 3.91 9.34
CA LEU A 39 7.94 3.13 9.88
C LEU A 39 9.06 4.05 10.38
N SER A 40 9.46 5.05 9.59
CA SER A 40 10.56 5.96 9.94
C SER A 40 10.24 6.90 11.10
N LYS A 41 8.99 7.36 11.23
CA LYS A 41 8.57 8.27 12.31
C LYS A 41 8.35 7.59 13.66
N ASN A 42 8.07 6.29 13.69
CA ASN A 42 7.63 5.60 14.92
C ASN A 42 8.57 4.50 15.41
N THR A 43 9.88 4.62 15.14
CA THR A 43 10.92 3.66 15.57
C THR A 43 11.00 3.38 17.07
N ARG A 44 10.26 4.10 17.93
CA ARG A 44 10.24 3.90 19.40
C ARG A 44 8.90 3.44 19.97
N LEU A 45 7.82 3.37 19.18
CA LEU A 45 6.45 3.15 19.65
C LEU A 45 5.60 2.26 18.73
N ILE A 46 6.17 1.75 17.64
CA ILE A 46 5.50 0.76 16.79
C ILE A 46 5.41 -0.56 17.55
N ASP A 47 4.19 -1.07 17.70
CA ASP A 47 3.94 -2.46 18.09
C ASP A 47 4.38 -3.39 16.94
N SER A 48 4.96 -4.55 17.24
CA SER A 48 5.48 -5.50 16.24
C SER A 48 4.43 -5.90 15.20
N GLU A 49 3.16 -5.98 15.61
CA GLU A 49 2.04 -6.28 14.70
C GLU A 49 1.81 -5.13 13.70
N TRP A 50 1.94 -3.88 14.15
CA TRP A 50 1.80 -2.73 13.27
C TRP A 50 3.00 -2.57 12.32
N GLU A 51 4.21 -2.94 12.76
CA GLU A 51 5.38 -2.99 11.88
C GLU A 51 5.19 -3.99 10.74
N GLU A 52 4.71 -5.19 11.08
CA GLU A 52 4.43 -6.26 10.13
C GLU A 52 3.37 -5.83 9.10
N ASP A 53 2.27 -5.21 9.55
CA ASP A 53 1.23 -4.67 8.68
C ASP A 53 1.80 -3.66 7.65
N LEU A 54 2.69 -2.76 8.11
CA LEU A 54 3.31 -1.75 7.23
C LEU A 54 4.23 -2.41 6.19
N TYR A 55 5.00 -3.43 6.57
CA TYR A 55 5.79 -4.19 5.60
C TYR A 55 4.93 -4.97 4.61
N GLN A 56 3.84 -5.58 5.07
CA GLN A 56 2.90 -6.29 4.19
C GLN A 56 2.27 -5.35 3.16
N ILE A 57 1.91 -4.12 3.55
CA ILE A 57 1.39 -3.09 2.63
C ILE A 57 2.43 -2.72 1.58
N ILE A 58 3.68 -2.48 1.97
CA ILE A 58 4.77 -2.16 1.04
C ILE A 58 4.96 -3.30 0.04
N PHE A 59 5.05 -4.54 0.54
CA PHE A 59 5.26 -5.71 -0.29
C PHE A 59 4.11 -5.94 -1.29
N ALA A 60 2.86 -5.85 -0.82
CA ALA A 60 1.70 -5.99 -1.69
C ALA A 60 1.64 -4.92 -2.79
N ALA A 61 1.94 -3.66 -2.45
CA ALA A 61 1.98 -2.56 -3.41
C ALA A 61 3.10 -2.74 -4.46
N GLN A 62 4.27 -3.24 -4.06
CA GLN A 62 5.37 -3.53 -4.98
C GLN A 62 5.04 -4.66 -5.97
N ILE A 63 4.42 -5.75 -5.48
CA ILE A 63 3.94 -6.84 -6.34
C ILE A 63 2.94 -6.32 -7.37
N GLU A 64 2.03 -5.46 -6.94
CA GLU A 64 0.98 -4.94 -7.82
C GLU A 64 1.55 -4.03 -8.91
N ILE A 65 2.52 -3.17 -8.58
CA ILE A 65 3.25 -2.37 -9.58
C ILE A 65 3.96 -3.28 -10.58
N ALA A 66 4.63 -4.34 -10.12
CA ALA A 66 5.33 -5.29 -11.01
C ALA A 66 4.35 -5.96 -11.97
N LYS A 67 3.20 -6.45 -11.50
CA LYS A 67 2.15 -7.03 -12.35
C LYS A 67 1.63 -6.05 -13.40
N ILE A 68 1.39 -4.79 -13.01
CA ILE A 68 0.90 -3.77 -13.95
C ILE A 68 1.94 -3.49 -15.04
N HIS A 69 3.23 -3.52 -14.71
CA HIS A 69 4.30 -3.37 -15.69
C HIS A 69 4.38 -4.58 -16.64
N ASP A 70 4.33 -5.81 -16.11
CA ASP A 70 4.36 -7.05 -16.89
C ASP A 70 3.16 -7.17 -17.85
N GLU A 71 2.00 -6.57 -17.54
CA GLU A 71 0.85 -6.48 -18.45
C GLU A 71 1.09 -5.61 -19.71
N ASN A 72 2.28 -5.03 -19.92
CA ASN A 72 2.61 -4.19 -21.09
C ASN A 72 3.72 -4.74 -21.99
N ASP A 73 4.32 -5.89 -21.66
CA ASP A 73 5.20 -6.66 -22.55
C ASP A 73 4.41 -7.76 -23.29
#